data_AF-A0A5A7T9H7-F1
#
_entry.id   AF-A0A5A7T9H7-F1
#
_cell.length_a   1.000
_cell.length_b   1.000
_cell.length_c   1.000
_cell.angle_alpha   90.00
_cell.angle_beta   90.00
_cell.angle_gamma   90.00
#
_symmetry.space_group_name_H-M   'P 1'
#
loop_
_entity.id
_entity.type
_entity.pdbx_description
1 polymer ?
#
loop_
_entity_poly.entity_id
_entity_poly.type
_entity_poly.pdbx_seq_one_letter_code
_entity_poly.pdbx_strand_id
1 'polypeptide(L)'
;MEWKDVGIVNLPGVISILAELLMWITSLPKLRTKNFELFFYTHQLYIIFVVFLALHVDNFVFTIAVGGIFIFMLDRFLRFIQSRTTVDVISAKAFPCGTVKLVLS
;
A
#
# COMPACT_ATOMS: atom_id res chain seq x y z
N MET A 1 28.56 18.89 -17.41
CA MET A 1 27.20 18.91 -16.80
C MET A 1 27.38 18.37 -15.40
N GLU A 2 27.75 19.25 -14.46
CA GLU A 2 27.95 18.86 -13.07
C GLU A 2 26.58 18.58 -12.45
N TRP A 3 26.36 17.34 -12.04
CA TRP A 3 25.26 17.01 -11.15
C TRP A 3 25.56 17.70 -9.81
N LYS A 4 24.86 18.80 -9.54
CA LYS A 4 24.89 19.40 -8.20
C LYS A 4 24.17 18.44 -7.26
N ASP A 5 24.89 17.94 -6.27
CA ASP A 5 24.35 17.22 -5.11
C ASP A 5 23.46 18.19 -4.30
N VAL A 6 22.25 18.44 -4.79
CA VAL A 6 21.21 19.08 -4.02
C VAL A 6 20.52 17.94 -3.28
N GLY A 7 21.01 17.63 -2.07
CA GLY A 7 20.63 16.45 -1.28
C GLY A 7 19.13 16.26 -0.98
N ILE A 8 18.27 17.21 -1.38
CA ILE A 8 16.81 17.11 -1.34
C ILE A 8 16.22 17.82 -2.56
N VAL A 9 15.42 17.12 -3.36
CA VAL A 9 14.75 17.69 -4.54
C VAL A 9 13.28 17.97 -4.21
N ASN A 10 12.86 19.23 -4.30
CA ASN A 10 11.51 19.65 -3.85
C ASN A 10 10.37 19.07 -4.69
N LEU A 11 10.52 18.98 -6.01
CA LEU A 11 9.43 18.51 -6.88
C LEU A 11 9.03 17.05 -6.58
N PRO A 12 9.97 16.09 -6.47
CA PRO A 12 9.64 14.76 -5.98
C PRO A 12 8.97 14.74 -4.61
N GLY A 13 9.40 15.60 -3.69
CA GLY A 13 8.80 15.73 -2.36
C GLY A 13 7.34 16.19 -2.38
N VAL A 14 7.01 17.15 -3.26
CA VAL A 14 5.62 17.61 -3.45
C VAL A 14 4.75 16.48 -4.00
N ILE A 15 5.27 15.69 -4.94
CA ILE A 15 4.51 14.57 -5.50
C ILE A 15 4.31 13.47 -4.46
N SER A 16 5.35 13.15 -3.67
CA SER A 16 5.26 12.13 -2.63
C SER A 16 4.25 12.51 -1.55
N ILE A 17 4.25 13.76 -1.06
CA ILE A 17 3.31 14.18 -0.01
C ILE A 17 1.87 14.24 -0.52
N LEU A 18 1.65 14.62 -1.78
CA LEU A 18 0.31 14.58 -2.39
C LEU A 18 -0.22 13.13 -2.49
N ALA A 19 0.62 12.18 -2.91
CA ALA A 19 0.26 10.78 -2.94
C ALA A 19 -0.05 10.24 -1.54
N GLU A 20 0.76 10.60 -0.53
CA GLU A 20 0.57 10.22 0.86
C GLU A 20 -0.73 10.79 1.44
N LEU A 21 -1.03 12.07 1.20
CA LEU A 21 -2.27 12.70 1.66
C LEU A 21 -3.51 12.05 1.05
N LEU A 22 -3.49 11.72 -0.24
CA LEU A 22 -4.59 11.02 -0.91
C LEU A 22 -4.82 9.63 -0.31
N MET A 23 -3.75 8.87 -0.08
CA MET A 23 -3.83 7.58 0.61
C MET A 23 -4.41 7.76 2.01
N TRP A 24 -3.87 8.67 2.81
CA TRP A 24 -4.27 8.88 4.20
C TRP A 24 -5.74 9.27 4.35
N ILE A 25 -6.21 10.22 3.54
CA ILE A 25 -7.61 10.66 3.55
C ILE A 25 -8.51 9.46 3.27
N THR A 26 -8.20 8.69 2.24
CA THR A 26 -9.02 7.52 1.86
C THR A 26 -8.89 6.34 2.84
N SER A 27 -7.84 6.27 3.67
CA SER A 27 -7.73 5.32 4.79
C SER A 27 -8.69 5.62 5.94
N LEU A 28 -9.23 6.84 6.04
CA LEU A 28 -10.07 7.23 7.17
C LEU A 28 -11.27 6.29 7.31
N PRO A 29 -11.60 5.83 8.54
CA PRO A 29 -12.64 4.81 8.75
C PRO A 29 -13.97 5.14 8.09
N LYS A 30 -14.37 6.42 8.12
CA LYS A 30 -15.62 6.90 7.52
C LYS A 30 -15.67 6.76 6.00
N LEU A 31 -14.53 6.87 5.31
CA LEU A 31 -14.46 6.76 3.85
C LEU A 31 -14.27 5.31 3.43
N ARG A 32 -13.36 4.58 4.10
CA ARG A 32 -13.09 3.16 3.81
C ARG A 32 -14.31 2.26 3.98
N THR A 33 -15.15 2.48 4.99
CA THR A 33 -16.37 1.67 5.19
C THR A 33 -17.50 2.05 4.24
N LYS A 34 -17.48 3.27 3.67
CA LYS A 34 -18.46 3.71 2.67
C LYS A 34 -18.10 3.26 1.25
N ASN A 35 -16.82 3.29 0.90
CA ASN A 35 -16.34 2.87 -0.41
C ASN A 35 -14.96 2.21 -0.26
N PHE A 36 -14.97 0.88 -0.18
CA PHE A 36 -13.74 0.11 -0.03
C PHE A 36 -12.89 0.12 -1.32
N GLU A 37 -13.51 0.14 -2.49
CA GLU A 37 -12.80 0.17 -3.77
C GLU A 37 -11.97 1.45 -3.92
N LEU A 38 -12.56 2.61 -3.58
CA LEU A 38 -11.84 3.89 -3.58
C LEU A 38 -10.60 3.80 -2.70
N PHE A 39 -10.76 3.36 -1.45
CA PHE A 39 -9.64 3.12 -0.53
C PHE A 39 -8.58 2.20 -1.14
N PHE A 40 -9.00 1.07 -1.72
CA PHE A 40 -8.09 0.05 -2.23
C PHE A 40 -7.27 0.55 -3.43
N TYR A 41 -7.91 1.25 -4.37
CA TYR A 41 -7.25 1.79 -5.55
C TYR A 41 -6.34 2.98 -5.21
N THR A 42 -6.79 3.91 -4.37
CA THR A 42 -5.94 5.03 -3.95
C THR A 42 -4.76 4.55 -3.11
N HIS A 43 -4.90 3.49 -2.32
CA HIS A 43 -3.76 2.93 -1.59
C HIS A 43 -2.67 2.39 -2.50
N GLN A 44 -2.96 2.00 -3.76
CA GLN A 44 -1.91 1.57 -4.70
C GLN A 44 -0.95 2.71 -5.08
N LEU A 45 -1.29 3.97 -4.76
CA LEU A 45 -0.38 5.12 -4.89
C LEU A 45 0.87 4.98 -4.00
N TYR A 46 0.95 3.98 -3.11
CA TYR A 46 2.17 3.69 -2.35
C TYR A 46 3.38 3.45 -3.28
N ILE A 47 3.17 2.92 -4.48
CA ILE A 47 4.24 2.73 -5.48
C ILE A 47 4.80 4.09 -5.91
N ILE A 48 3.90 5.03 -6.21
CA ILE A 48 4.26 6.41 -6.58
C ILE A 48 5.00 7.06 -5.41
N PHE A 49 4.46 6.94 -4.20
CA PHE A 49 5.11 7.45 -2.99
C PHE A 49 6.54 6.90 -2.83
N VAL A 50 6.76 5.58 -2.93
CA VAL A 50 8.09 4.97 -2.75
C VAL A 50 9.08 5.44 -3.83
N VAL A 51 8.66 5.52 -5.09
CA VAL A 51 9.51 6.01 -6.19
C VAL A 51 9.90 7.46 -5.97
N PHE A 52 8.93 8.33 -5.67
CA PHE A 52 9.19 9.75 -5.47
C PHE A 52 9.92 10.03 -4.15
N LEU A 53 9.74 9.20 -3.11
CA LEU A 53 10.55 9.24 -1.90
C LEU A 53 12.02 8.97 -2.22
N ALA A 54 12.31 7.94 -3.01
CA ALA A 54 13.67 7.60 -3.44
C ALA A 54 14.34 8.71 -4.27
N LEU A 55 13.54 9.48 -5.04
CA LEU A 55 14.01 10.64 -5.79
C LEU A 55 14.09 11.93 -4.95
N HIS A 56 13.39 11.99 -3.82
CA HIS A 56 13.28 13.18 -2.99
C HIS A 56 14.43 13.29 -1.99
N VAL A 57 14.75 12.18 -1.32
CA VAL A 57 15.68 12.14 -0.19
C VAL A 57 17.09 11.71 -0.61
N ASP A 58 18.08 12.09 0.19
CA ASP A 58 19.45 11.63 0.02
C ASP A 58 19.60 10.12 0.32
N ASN A 59 20.72 9.56 -0.13
CA ASN A 59 20.98 8.12 -0.04
C ASN A 59 20.99 7.62 1.42
N PHE A 60 21.45 8.41 2.38
CA PHE A 60 21.47 7.99 3.79
C PHE A 60 20.05 7.83 4.33
N VAL A 61 19.17 8.80 4.10
CA VAL A 61 17.77 8.71 4.53
C VAL A 61 17.04 7.56 3.82
N PHE A 62 17.28 7.34 2.52
CA PHE A 62 16.66 6.22 1.82
C PHE A 62 17.10 4.85 2.36
N THR A 63 18.37 4.70 2.76
CA THR A 63 18.85 3.42 3.32
C THR A 63 18.17 3.01 4.63
N ILE A 64 17.59 3.95 5.38
CA ILE A 64 16.78 3.64 6.57
C ILE A 64 15.48 2.92 6.16
N ALA A 65 14.87 3.32 5.04
CA ALA A 65 13.59 2.78 4.57
C ALA A 65 13.75 1.52 3.69
N VAL A 66 14.88 1.39 2.98
CA VAL A 66 15.06 0.36 1.94
C VAL A 66 14.88 -1.07 2.47
N GLY A 67 15.35 -1.35 3.70
CA GLY A 67 15.21 -2.67 4.31
C GLY A 67 13.74 -3.04 4.56
N GLY A 68 12.95 -2.08 5.04
CA GLY A 68 11.50 -2.26 5.24
C GLY A 68 10.76 -2.45 3.92
N ILE A 69 11.10 -1.65 2.90
CA ILE A 69 10.53 -1.77 1.56
C ILE A 69 10.85 -3.14 0.96
N PHE A 70 12.08 -3.63 1.12
CA PHE A 70 12.49 -4.93 0.59
C PHE A 70 11.69 -6.08 1.21
N ILE A 71 11.59 -6.14 2.54
CA ILE A 71 10.83 -7.18 3.25
C ILE A 71 9.35 -7.11 2.85
N PHE A 72 8.79 -5.90 2.74
CA PHE A 72 7.41 -5.71 2.30
C PHE A 72 7.16 -6.25 0.88
N MET A 73 8.08 -6.01 -0.06
CA MET A 73 7.98 -6.54 -1.42
C MET A 73 8.11 -8.06 -1.45
N LEU A 74 8.99 -8.63 -0.62
CA LEU A 74 9.13 -10.09 -0.49
C LEU A 74 7.85 -10.73 0.06
N ASP A 75 7.28 -10.19 1.15
CA ASP A 75 6.01 -10.67 1.71
C ASP A 75 4.87 -10.58 0.67
N ARG A 76 4.77 -9.46 -0.06
CA ARG A 76 3.79 -9.30 -1.16
C ARG A 76 3.94 -10.39 -2.22
N PHE A 77 5.17 -10.68 -2.64
CA PHE A 77 5.45 -11.69 -3.66
C PHE A 77 5.09 -13.10 -3.16
N LEU A 78 5.45 -13.44 -1.93
CA LEU A 78 5.08 -14.72 -1.33
C LEU A 78 3.56 -14.88 -1.21
N ARG A 79 2.84 -13.83 -0.77
CA ARG A 79 1.37 -13.83 -0.72
C ARG A 79 0.76 -14.00 -2.10
N PHE A 80 1.35 -13.40 -3.14
CA PHE A 80 0.86 -13.58 -4.51
C PHE A 80 0.99 -15.03 -4.99
N ILE A 81 2.08 -15.71 -4.64
CA ILE A 81 2.27 -17.14 -4.94
C ILE A 81 1.28 -18.00 -4.15
N GLN A 82 1.10 -17.73 -2.86
CA GLN A 82 0.24 -18.51 -1.96
C GLN A 82 -1.25 -18.30 -2.24
N SER A 83 -1.67 -17.10 -2.65
CA SER A 83 -3.07 -16.71 -2.84
C SER A 83 -3.67 -17.17 -4.19
N ARG A 84 -3.07 -18.18 -4.84
CA ARG A 84 -3.53 -18.71 -6.14
C ARG A 84 -4.58 -19.81 -6.02
N THR A 85 -4.76 -20.37 -4.83
CA THR A 85 -5.78 -21.38 -4.57
C THR A 85 -7.14 -20.72 -4.46
N THR A 86 -7.95 -20.88 -5.51
CA THR A 86 -9.37 -20.56 -5.46
C THR A 86 -10.12 -21.73 -4.81
N VAL A 87 -10.97 -21.43 -3.83
CA VAL A 87 -11.82 -22.42 -3.16
C VAL A 87 -13.28 -22.01 -3.34
N ASP A 88 -14.16 -22.98 -3.55
CA ASP A 88 -15.59 -22.71 -3.71
C ASP A 88 -16.27 -22.66 -2.34
N VAL A 89 -17.27 -21.79 -2.21
CA VAL A 89 -18.09 -21.70 -1.00
C VAL A 89 -19.22 -22.72 -1.08
N ILE A 90 -19.12 -23.79 -0.30
CA ILE A 90 -20.14 -24.85 -0.18
C ILE A 90 -21.37 -24.34 0.59
N SER A 91 -21.16 -23.56 1.66
CA SER A 91 -22.26 -23.07 2.49
C SER A 91 -21.88 -21.79 3.24
N ALA A 92 -22.85 -20.89 3.39
CA ALA A 92 -22.74 -19.69 4.22
C ALA A 92 -23.91 -19.64 5.21
N LYS A 93 -23.64 -19.53 6.51
CA LYS A 93 -24.65 -19.38 7.56
C LYS A 93 -24.38 -18.15 8.42
N ALA A 94 -25.34 -17.23 8.47
CA ALA A 94 -25.30 -16.06 9.35
C ALA A 94 -25.97 -16.36 10.70
N PHE A 95 -25.32 -16.01 11.79
CA PHE A 95 -25.83 -16.16 13.16
C PHE A 95 -26.36 -14.82 13.70
N PRO A 96 -27.35 -14.83 14.61
CA PRO A 96 -27.93 -13.62 15.19
C PRO A 96 -26.93 -12.73 15.95
N CYS A 97 -25.78 -13.28 16.36
CA CYS A 97 -24.69 -12.54 16.98
C CYS A 97 -23.78 -11.80 15.99
N GLY A 98 -24.10 -11.79 14.70
CA GLY A 98 -23.31 -11.11 13.66
C GLY A 98 -22.13 -11.93 13.10
N THR A 99 -22.05 -13.22 13.44
CA THR A 99 -21.01 -14.12 12.92
C THR A 99 -21.47 -14.82 11.63
N VAL A 100 -20.57 -14.97 10.66
CA VAL A 100 -20.82 -15.74 9.43
C VAL A 100 -19.92 -16.97 9.40
N LYS A 101 -20.52 -18.16 9.28
CA LYS A 101 -19.80 -19.42 9.04
C LYS A 101 -19.76 -19.69 7.55
N LEU A 102 -18.55 -19.83 7.00
CA LEU A 102 -18.31 -20.24 5.62
C LEU A 102 -17.72 -21.66 5.61
N VAL A 103 -18.27 -22.54 4.77
CA VAL A 103 -17.74 -23.88 4.50
C VAL A 103 -17.16 -23.83 3.09
N LEU A 104 -15.89 -24.18 2.94
CA LEU A 104 -15.12 -24.09 1.69
C LEU A 104 -14.76 -25.50 1.20
N SER A 105 -14.65 -25.69 -0.11
CA SER A 105 -14.21 -26.96 -0.75
C SER A 105 -12.70 -27.10 -0.82
#